data_AF-A0A1F8F146-F1
#
_entry.id   AF-A0A1F8F146-F1
#
_cell.length_a   1.000
_cell.length_b   1.000
_cell.length_c   1.000
_cell.angle_alpha   90.00
_cell.angle_beta   90.00
_cell.angle_gamma   90.00
#
_symmetry.space_group_name_H-M   'P 1'
#
loop_
_entity.id
_entity.type
_entity.pdbx_description
1 polymer ?
#
loop_
_entity_poly.entity_id
_entity_poly.type
_entity_poly.pdbx_seq_one_letter_code
_entity_poly.pdbx_strand_id
1 'polypeptide(L)'
;MSKKEIHSNHYEFFPEAFRLLKPSGVFTYYSDEIRNFSHEHRNKLELAGFKKIDKRICQVNPPKECRYWKSNTIVIPIIIK
;
A
#
# COMPACT_ATOMS: atom_id res chain seq x y z
N MET A 1 13.62 4.46 -13.64
CA MET A 1 12.41 3.71 -13.26
C MET A 1 11.34 4.01 -14.29
N SER A 2 10.77 2.99 -14.91
CA SER A 2 9.62 3.18 -15.80
C SER A 2 8.41 3.60 -14.97
N LYS A 3 7.44 4.31 -15.57
CA LYS A 3 6.16 4.66 -14.92
C LYS A 3 5.42 3.44 -14.33
N LYS A 4 5.76 2.23 -14.79
CA LYS A 4 5.15 0.95 -14.41
C LYS A 4 5.73 0.35 -13.12
N GLU A 5 6.97 0.73 -12.77
CA GLU A 5 7.66 0.29 -11.55
C GLU A 5 7.28 1.16 -10.34
N ILE A 6 6.79 2.38 -10.61
CA ILE A 6 6.24 3.25 -9.58
C ILE A 6 4.91 2.62 -9.11
N HIS A 7 4.76 2.40 -7.80
CA HIS A 7 3.60 1.80 -7.13
C HIS A 7 3.49 0.26 -7.06
N SER A 8 4.42 -0.52 -7.64
CA SER A 8 4.32 -1.99 -7.66
C SER A 8 5.28 -2.75 -6.76
N ASN A 9 6.16 -2.03 -6.04
CA ASN A 9 7.26 -2.58 -5.21
C ASN A 9 6.82 -3.61 -4.15
N HIS A 10 5.54 -3.64 -3.80
CA HIS A 10 4.99 -4.47 -2.72
C HIS A 10 4.24 -5.72 -3.25
N TYR A 11 3.92 -5.75 -4.54
CA TYR A 11 2.95 -6.73 -5.08
C TYR A 11 3.42 -8.18 -4.94
N GLU A 12 4.72 -8.41 -5.13
CA GLU A 12 5.30 -9.76 -5.01
C GLU A 12 5.25 -10.30 -3.58
N PHE A 13 5.19 -9.42 -2.58
CA PHE A 13 5.15 -9.82 -1.18
C PHE A 13 3.74 -10.11 -0.65
N PHE A 14 2.68 -9.67 -1.32
CA PHE A 14 1.31 -9.85 -0.83
C PHE A 14 0.93 -11.32 -0.54
N PRO A 15 1.25 -12.30 -1.41
CA PRO A 15 0.96 -13.71 -1.13
C PRO A 15 1.72 -14.22 0.10
N GLU A 16 2.97 -13.81 0.28
CA GLU A 16 3.78 -14.18 1.44
C GLU A 16 3.26 -13.54 2.73
N ALA A 17 2.84 -12.28 2.68
CA ALA A 17 2.18 -11.61 3.80
C ALA A 17 0.92 -12.39 4.22
N PHE A 18 0.08 -12.78 3.28
CA PHE A 18 -1.12 -13.59 3.58
C PHE A 18 -0.74 -14.95 4.16
N ARG A 19 0.26 -15.65 3.61
CA ARG A 19 0.73 -16.94 4.11
C ARG A 19 1.22 -16.85 5.55
N LEU A 20 2.01 -15.83 5.88
CA LEU A 20 2.72 -15.69 7.16
C LEU A 20 1.85 -15.15 8.30
N LEU A 21 0.83 -14.33 8.02
CA LEU A 21 -0.01 -13.76 9.07
C LEU A 21 -0.85 -14.84 9.77
N LYS A 22 -1.03 -14.68 11.08
CA LYS A 22 -2.08 -15.40 11.83
C LYS A 22 -3.47 -14.90 11.41
N PRO A 23 -4.55 -15.66 11.63
CA PRO A 23 -5.91 -15.16 11.45
C PRO A 23 -6.12 -13.83 12.19
N SER A 24 -6.75 -12.85 11.56
CA SER A 24 -6.90 -11.47 12.07
C SER A 24 -5.59 -10.68 12.23
N GLY A 25 -4.46 -11.19 11.75
CA GLY A 25 -3.20 -10.46 11.69
C GLY A 25 -3.31 -9.27 10.73
N VAL A 26 -2.65 -8.16 11.09
CA VAL A 26 -2.66 -6.92 10.30
C VAL A 26 -1.37 -6.81 9.49
N PHE A 27 -1.53 -6.59 8.20
CA PHE A 27 -0.48 -6.18 7.28
C PHE A 27 -0.62 -4.70 6.95
N THR A 28 0.47 -3.96 7.13
CA THR A 28 0.60 -2.54 6.81
C THR A 28 1.99 -2.27 6.26
N TYR A 29 2.12 -1.22 5.45
CA TYR A 29 3.35 -0.80 4.78
C TYR A 29 3.17 0.65 4.30
N TYR A 30 4.21 1.28 3.77
CA TYR A 30 4.04 2.59 3.14
C TYR A 30 3.47 2.40 1.73
N SER A 31 2.40 3.12 1.37
CA SER A 31 1.94 3.15 -0.04
C SER A 31 2.47 4.41 -0.72
N ASP A 32 2.95 4.25 -1.95
CA ASP A 32 3.29 5.38 -2.83
C ASP A 32 2.04 6.09 -3.39
N GLU A 33 0.86 5.74 -2.89
CA GLU A 33 -0.42 6.32 -3.28
C GLU A 33 -0.90 7.38 -2.30
N ILE A 34 -1.59 8.39 -2.85
CA ILE A 34 -1.84 9.64 -2.13
C ILE A 34 -3.13 9.60 -1.30
N ARG A 35 -4.20 9.04 -1.88
CA ARG A 35 -5.54 9.00 -1.25
C ARG A 35 -6.24 7.67 -1.34
N ASN A 36 -6.01 6.88 -2.39
CA ASN A 36 -6.73 5.64 -2.63
C ASN A 36 -5.80 4.61 -3.28
N PHE A 37 -6.07 3.33 -3.00
CA PHE A 37 -5.56 2.24 -3.81
C PHE A 37 -6.06 2.38 -5.24
N SER A 38 -5.14 2.20 -6.19
CA SER A 38 -5.44 1.93 -7.59
C SER A 38 -6.21 0.62 -7.71
N HIS A 39 -6.92 0.46 -8.82
CA HIS A 39 -7.65 -0.77 -9.09
C HIS A 39 -6.73 -1.99 -9.15
N GLU A 40 -5.54 -1.83 -9.76
CA GLU A 40 -4.54 -2.90 -9.85
C GLU A 40 -4.02 -3.30 -8.47
N HIS A 41 -3.65 -2.33 -7.62
CA HIS A 41 -3.18 -2.60 -6.27
C HIS A 41 -4.20 -3.38 -5.46
N ARG A 42 -5.48 -2.95 -5.51
CA ARG A 42 -6.57 -3.64 -4.82
C ARG A 42 -6.75 -5.07 -5.34
N ASN A 43 -6.75 -5.26 -6.67
CA ASN A 43 -6.85 -6.58 -7.28
C ASN A 43 -5.70 -7.51 -6.84
N LYS A 44 -4.46 -7.00 -6.77
CA LYS A 44 -3.31 -7.79 -6.29
C LYS A 44 -3.48 -8.27 -4.84
N LEU A 45 -4.02 -7.43 -3.95
CA LEU A 45 -4.33 -7.83 -2.57
C LEU A 45 -5.44 -8.89 -2.51
N GLU A 46 -6.49 -8.72 -3.30
CA GLU A 46 -7.60 -9.66 -3.39
C GLU A 46 -7.14 -11.02 -3.94
N LEU A 47 -6.30 -11.03 -4.99
CA LEU A 47 -5.68 -12.24 -5.54
C LEU A 47 -4.75 -12.95 -4.55
N ALA A 48 -4.09 -12.19 -3.66
CA ALA A 48 -3.27 -12.78 -2.59
C ALA A 48 -4.12 -13.43 -1.46
N GLY A 49 -5.43 -13.21 -1.45
CA GLY A 49 -6.38 -13.81 -0.50
C GLY A 49 -6.96 -12.86 0.53
N PHE A 50 -6.53 -11.59 0.56
CA PHE A 50 -7.07 -10.62 1.52
C PHE A 50 -8.48 -10.17 1.13
N LYS A 51 -9.41 -10.20 2.10
CA LYS A 51 -10.80 -9.74 1.91
C LYS A 51 -11.12 -8.45 2.66
N LYS A 52 -10.40 -8.19 3.75
CA LYS A 52 -10.55 -7.00 4.58
C LYS A 52 -9.43 -6.02 4.26
N ILE A 53 -9.68 -5.18 3.26
CA ILE A 53 -8.72 -4.18 2.77
C ILE A 53 -9.28 -2.80 3.11
N ASP A 54 -8.64 -2.13 4.05
CA ASP A 54 -8.95 -0.76 4.43
C ASP A 54 -7.70 0.11 4.37
N LYS A 55 -7.85 1.40 4.64
CA LYS A 55 -6.75 2.36 4.66
C LYS A 55 -7.06 3.53 5.60
N ARG A 56 -5.99 4.17 6.05
CA ARG A 56 -6.04 5.50 6.65
C ARG A 56 -5.25 6.49 5.83
N ILE A 57 -5.64 7.75 5.89
CA ILE A 57 -4.90 8.85 5.29
C ILE A 57 -4.15 9.57 6.39
N CYS A 58 -2.84 9.65 6.24
CA CYS A 58 -1.97 10.41 7.14
C CYS A 58 -1.61 11.74 6.48
N GLN A 59 -1.67 12.84 7.22
CA GLN A 59 -1.16 14.13 6.78
C GLN A 59 0.35 14.17 7.01
N VAL A 60 1.09 14.63 6.02
CA VAL A 60 2.54 14.80 6.06
C VAL A 60 2.93 16.17 5.50
N ASN A 61 4.10 16.67 5.89
CA ASN A 61 4.61 17.95 5.42
C ASN A 61 6.01 17.74 4.82
N PRO A 62 6.12 17.21 3.59
CA PRO A 62 7.43 17.02 2.97
C PRO A 62 8.13 18.37 2.77
N PRO A 63 9.46 18.44 2.95
CA PRO A 63 10.23 19.64 2.63
C PRO A 63 10.03 20.07 1.17
N LYS A 64 10.16 21.37 0.89
CA LYS A 64 9.96 21.93 -0.47
C LYS A 64 10.88 21.25 -1.49
N GLU A 65 12.10 20.94 -1.07
CA GLU A 65 13.17 20.29 -1.82
C GLU A 65 13.06 18.76 -1.90
N CYS A 66 12.05 18.13 -1.26
CA CYS A 66 11.85 16.68 -1.31
C CYS A 66 11.70 16.20 -2.77
N ARG A 67 12.61 15.35 -3.22
CA ARG A 67 12.71 14.98 -4.66
C ARG A 67 11.71 13.91 -5.09
N TYR A 68 11.22 13.10 -4.16
CA TYR A 68 10.47 11.88 -4.47
C TYR A 68 9.02 11.88 -3.94
N TRP A 69 8.67 12.80 -3.03
CA TRP A 69 7.32 12.91 -2.50
C TRP A 69 6.87 14.36 -2.43
N LYS A 70 5.83 14.72 -3.18
CA LYS A 70 5.30 16.09 -3.27
C LYS A 70 3.92 16.27 -2.65
N SER A 71 3.28 15.18 -2.21
CA SER A 71 1.95 15.23 -1.60
C SER A 71 2.02 15.52 -0.10
N ASN A 72 0.99 16.20 0.43
CA ASN A 72 0.78 16.39 1.85
C ASN A 72 0.02 15.24 2.53
N THR A 73 -0.27 14.15 1.80
CA THR A 73 -0.88 12.95 2.36
C THR A 73 -0.18 11.69 1.92
N ILE A 74 -0.24 10.65 2.77
CA ILE A 74 0.18 9.27 2.49
C ILE A 74 -0.98 8.32 2.82
N VAL A 75 -1.17 7.29 1.99
CA VAL A 75 -2.06 6.16 2.30
C VAL A 75 -1.33 5.15 3.20
N ILE A 76 -1.97 4.81 4.32
CA ILE A 76 -1.55 3.73 5.22
C ILE A 76 -2.52 2.57 5.05
N PRO A 77 -2.12 1.46 4.41
CA PRO A 77 -2.94 0.26 4.28
C PRO A 77 -3.21 -0.37 5.65
N ILE A 78 -4.44 -0.84 5.84
CA ILE A 78 -4.84 -1.66 6.98
C ILE A 78 -5.48 -2.92 6.41
N ILE A 79 -4.69 -3.98 6.31
CA ILE A 79 -5.11 -5.20 5.63
C ILE A 79 -5.15 -6.34 6.63
N ILE A 80 -6.31 -6.96 6.78
CA ILE A 80 -6.53 -8.03 7.77
C ILE A 80 -6.67 -9.36 7.05
N LYS A 81 -5.94 -10.38 7.51
CA LYS A 81 -6.12 -11.78 7.09
C LYS A 81 -7.42 -12.37 7.62
#